data_AF-A0A848XGN8-F1
#
_entry.id   AF-A0A848XGN8-F1
#
_cell.length_a   1.000
_cell.length_b   1.000
_cell.length_c   1.000
_cell.angle_alpha   90.00
_cell.angle_beta   90.00
_cell.angle_gamma   90.00
#
_symmetry.space_group_name_H-M   'P 1'
#
loop_
_entity.id
_entity.type
_entity.pdbx_description
1 polymer ?
#
loop_
_entity_poly.entity_id
_entity_poly.type
_entity_poly.pdbx_seq_one_letter_code
_entity_poly.pdbx_strand_id
1 'polypeptide(L)'
;MTTSTTRDLNALLGSRICHDLISPLGAIGNGIELLSMSGLSAAPEIALIAESVENANARIRFFRVAFGAASPGQVLARSEILSILGDLAKGARIEIEWQPSGAVARAEAKLAFLLLQCVETALPWGGRVLVSQTDACWHIHARADRTKDAPELWRLLRGAEAAETISSADVHFALAHEAAAQIGRTIRAEVTDGSVQISF
;
A
#
# COMPACT_ATOMS: atom_id res chain seq x y z
N MET A 1 -17.54 20.60 22.31
CA MET A 1 -18.39 20.42 21.13
C MET A 1 -17.46 20.35 19.93
N THR A 2 -17.13 19.14 19.49
CA THR A 2 -16.35 18.91 18.27
C THR A 2 -17.14 17.89 17.46
N THR A 3 -17.70 18.38 16.37
CA THR A 3 -18.48 17.64 15.39
C THR A 3 -17.58 16.62 14.69
N SER A 4 -17.44 15.43 15.27
CA SER A 4 -16.95 14.25 14.56
C SER A 4 -18.08 13.75 13.66
N THR A 5 -18.12 14.22 12.41
CA THR A 5 -18.60 13.34 11.33
C THR A 5 -17.60 12.19 11.29
N THR A 6 -17.88 11.15 12.07
CA THR A 6 -17.06 9.96 12.17
C THR A 6 -16.98 9.37 10.77
N ARG A 7 -15.88 9.66 10.06
CA ARG A 7 -15.51 8.95 8.83
C ARG A 7 -15.50 7.48 9.21
N ASP A 8 -16.38 6.69 8.61
CA ASP A 8 -16.37 5.24 8.84
C ASP A 8 -15.17 4.64 8.08
N LEU A 9 -13.98 4.90 8.61
CA LEU A 9 -12.72 4.41 8.06
C LEU A 9 -12.72 2.88 8.00
N ASN A 10 -13.46 2.21 8.89
CA ASN A 10 -13.61 0.76 8.87
C ASN A 10 -14.42 0.31 7.65
N ALA A 11 -15.56 0.94 7.35
CA ALA A 11 -16.32 0.63 6.15
C ALA A 11 -15.58 0.97 4.85
N LEU A 12 -14.87 2.10 4.82
CA LEU A 12 -14.03 2.49 3.67
C LEU A 12 -12.86 1.51 3.46
N LEU A 13 -12.21 1.09 4.55
CA LEU A 13 -11.15 0.08 4.53
C LEU A 13 -11.68 -1.28 4.05
N GLY A 14 -12.82 -1.72 4.58
CA GLY A 14 -13.48 -2.94 4.13
C GLY A 14 -13.78 -2.90 2.63
N SER A 15 -14.33 -1.78 2.15
CA SER A 15 -14.58 -1.57 0.72
C SER A 15 -13.30 -1.60 -0.11
N ARG A 16 -12.21 -1.01 0.38
CA ARG A 16 -10.91 -0.99 -0.30
C ARG A 16 -10.30 -2.39 -0.41
N ILE A 17 -10.31 -3.16 0.68
CA ILE A 17 -9.79 -4.54 0.68
C ILE A 17 -10.59 -5.40 -0.29
N CYS A 18 -11.92 -5.33 -0.25
CA CYS A 18 -12.78 -6.08 -1.16
C CYS A 18 -12.49 -5.72 -2.63
N HIS A 19 -12.35 -4.43 -2.94
CA HIS A 19 -12.03 -3.97 -4.29
C HIS A 19 -10.67 -4.49 -4.78
N ASP A 20 -9.62 -4.39 -3.98
CA ASP A 20 -8.28 -4.78 -4.43
C ASP A 20 -8.10 -6.30 -4.56
N LEU A 21 -8.93 -7.09 -3.84
CA LEU A 21 -8.93 -8.55 -3.94
C LEU A 21 -9.87 -9.09 -5.03
N ILE A 22 -10.88 -8.33 -5.48
CA ILE A 22 -11.87 -8.86 -6.44
C ILE A 22 -11.22 -9.20 -7.79
N SER A 23 -10.28 -8.39 -8.26
CA SER A 23 -9.62 -8.57 -9.56
C SER A 23 -8.80 -9.87 -9.63
N PRO A 24 -7.83 -10.14 -8.74
CA PRO A 24 -7.07 -11.38 -8.81
C PRO A 24 -7.94 -12.62 -8.55
N LEU A 25 -8.98 -12.51 -7.70
CA LEU A 25 -9.93 -13.62 -7.48
C LEU A 25 -10.79 -13.89 -8.72
N GLY A 26 -11.21 -12.85 -9.44
CA GLY A 26 -11.94 -13.00 -10.72
C GLY A 26 -11.08 -13.66 -11.80
N ALA A 27 -9.78 -13.32 -11.87
CA ALA A 27 -8.85 -13.94 -12.81
C ALA A 27 -8.66 -15.45 -12.56
N ILE A 28 -8.66 -15.89 -11.30
CA ILE A 28 -8.68 -17.31 -10.93
C ILE A 28 -9.95 -17.99 -11.46
N GLY A 29 -11.11 -17.37 -11.23
CA GLY A 29 -12.40 -17.89 -11.71
C GLY A 29 -12.41 -18.08 -13.23
N ASN A 30 -11.95 -17.07 -13.98
CA ASN A 30 -11.83 -17.13 -15.43
C ASN A 30 -10.89 -18.24 -15.88
N GLY A 31 -9.74 -18.42 -15.20
CA GLY A 31 -8.79 -19.49 -15.51
C GLY A 31 -9.40 -20.89 -15.31
N ILE A 32 -10.16 -21.09 -14.22
CA ILE A 32 -10.85 -22.35 -13.96
C ILE A 32 -11.92 -22.64 -15.03
N GLU A 33 -12.68 -21.62 -15.44
CA GLU A 33 -13.66 -21.73 -16.53
C GLU A 33 -12.98 -22.17 -17.84
N LEU A 34 -11.87 -21.54 -18.21
CA LEU A 34 -11.10 -21.90 -19.41
C LEU A 34 -10.53 -23.32 -19.34
N LEU A 35 -10.08 -23.78 -18.17
CA LEU A 35 -9.65 -25.18 -17.96
C LEU A 35 -10.79 -26.17 -18.18
N SER A 36 -12.00 -25.84 -17.72
CA SER A 36 -13.17 -26.69 -17.90
C SER A 36 -13.58 -26.85 -19.38
N MET A 37 -13.27 -25.84 -20.21
CA MET A 37 -13.56 -25.83 -21.65
C MET A 37 -12.47 -26.50 -22.52
N SER A 38 -11.22 -26.52 -22.05
CA SER A 38 -10.05 -26.92 -22.84
C SER A 38 -9.62 -28.39 -22.68
N GLY A 39 -10.11 -29.10 -21.64
CA GLY A 39 -9.70 -30.48 -21.34
C GLY A 39 -8.30 -30.58 -20.72
N LEU A 40 -7.86 -31.80 -20.36
CA LEU A 40 -6.71 -32.13 -19.48
C LEU A 40 -5.30 -31.65 -19.93
N SER A 41 -5.18 -30.78 -20.92
CA SER A 41 -3.90 -30.38 -21.56
C SER A 41 -3.66 -28.86 -21.58
N ALA A 42 -4.11 -28.12 -20.58
CA ALA A 42 -4.11 -26.65 -20.58
C ALA A 42 -3.05 -26.04 -19.64
N ALA A 43 -1.80 -25.98 -20.12
CA ALA A 43 -0.67 -25.40 -19.38
C ALA A 43 -0.72 -23.85 -19.24
N PRO A 44 -1.14 -23.06 -20.25
CA PRO A 44 -1.24 -21.60 -20.13
C PRO A 44 -2.28 -21.12 -19.10
N GLU A 45 -3.43 -21.78 -19.04
CA GLU A 45 -4.53 -21.44 -18.13
C GLU A 45 -4.14 -21.75 -16.68
N ILE A 46 -3.43 -22.86 -16.44
CA ILE A 46 -2.86 -23.18 -15.12
C ILE A 46 -1.87 -22.08 -14.69
N ALA A 47 -1.03 -21.58 -15.61
CA ALA A 47 -0.08 -20.52 -15.30
C ALA A 47 -0.78 -19.21 -14.92
N LEU A 48 -1.87 -18.84 -15.62
CA LEU A 48 -2.68 -17.65 -15.29
C LEU A 48 -3.35 -17.76 -13.92
N ILE A 49 -3.86 -18.95 -13.56
CA ILE A 49 -4.41 -19.20 -12.22
C ILE A 49 -3.31 -19.05 -11.17
N ALA A 50 -2.14 -19.67 -11.39
CA ALA A 50 -1.02 -19.61 -10.46
C ALA A 50 -0.57 -18.15 -10.22
N GLU A 51 -0.40 -17.36 -11.28
CA GLU A 51 -0.06 -15.94 -11.18
C GLU A 51 -1.11 -15.14 -10.40
N SER A 52 -2.39 -15.40 -10.65
CA SER A 52 -3.49 -14.73 -9.97
C SER A 52 -3.56 -15.07 -8.47
N VAL A 53 -3.28 -16.32 -8.11
CA VAL A 53 -3.16 -16.78 -6.72
C VAL A 53 -1.96 -16.13 -6.03
N GLU A 54 -0.80 -16.09 -6.69
CA GLU A 54 0.40 -15.41 -6.18
C GLU A 54 0.11 -13.94 -5.90
N ASN A 55 -0.55 -13.25 -6.84
CA ASN A 55 -0.90 -11.85 -6.70
C ASN A 55 -1.89 -11.60 -5.54
N ALA A 56 -2.96 -12.41 -5.43
CA ALA A 56 -3.89 -12.33 -4.31
C ALA A 56 -3.18 -12.52 -2.96
N ASN A 57 -2.30 -13.51 -2.86
CA ASN A 57 -1.52 -13.79 -1.65
C ASN A 57 -0.54 -12.65 -1.31
N ALA A 58 0.08 -12.03 -2.31
CA ALA A 58 0.93 -10.85 -2.12
C ALA A 58 0.13 -9.67 -1.53
N ARG A 59 -1.05 -9.39 -2.09
CA ARG A 59 -1.98 -8.35 -1.58
C ARG A 59 -2.44 -8.62 -0.16
N ILE A 60 -2.84 -9.85 0.15
CA ILE A 60 -3.24 -10.24 1.52
C ILE A 60 -2.09 -9.99 2.50
N ARG A 61 -0.86 -10.43 2.18
CA ARG A 61 0.29 -10.21 3.07
C ARG A 61 0.60 -8.72 3.25
N PHE A 62 0.50 -7.93 2.18
CA PHE A 62 0.66 -6.47 2.28
C PHE A 62 -0.40 -5.84 3.18
N PHE A 63 -1.69 -6.18 3.00
CA PHE A 63 -2.79 -5.68 3.83
C PHE A 63 -2.64 -6.10 5.29
N ARG A 64 -2.14 -7.31 5.56
CA ARG A 64 -1.81 -7.76 6.91
C ARG A 64 -0.78 -6.85 7.57
N VAL A 65 0.20 -6.33 6.83
CA VAL A 65 1.17 -5.36 7.34
C VAL A 65 0.54 -3.97 7.50
N ALA A 66 -0.04 -3.43 6.42
CA ALA A 66 -0.53 -2.05 6.33
C ALA A 66 -1.75 -1.76 7.22
N PHE A 67 -2.70 -2.70 7.28
CA PHE A 67 -3.99 -2.52 7.95
C PHE A 67 -4.12 -3.33 9.24
N GLY A 68 -3.28 -4.35 9.42
CA GLY A 68 -3.29 -5.18 10.61
C GLY A 68 -2.91 -4.44 11.89
N ALA A 69 -3.23 -5.08 13.02
CA ALA A 69 -2.78 -4.64 14.34
C ALA A 69 -1.24 -4.72 14.44
N ALA A 70 -0.65 -3.74 15.13
CA ALA A 70 0.77 -3.71 15.45
C ALA A 70 0.90 -3.49 16.97
N SER A 71 1.21 -4.55 17.71
CA SER A 71 1.36 -4.47 19.16
C SER A 71 2.77 -3.96 19.52
N PRO A 72 2.93 -3.23 20.65
CA PRO A 72 4.23 -2.79 21.12
C PRO A 72 5.23 -3.96 21.23
N GLY A 73 6.48 -3.73 20.83
CA GLY A 73 7.56 -4.73 20.88
C GLY A 73 7.56 -5.75 19.73
N GLN A 74 6.53 -5.78 18.88
CA GLN A 74 6.57 -6.60 17.67
C GLN A 74 7.56 -6.02 16.66
N VAL A 75 8.29 -6.92 16.00
CA VAL A 75 9.22 -6.60 14.91
C VAL A 75 8.80 -7.32 13.64
N LEU A 76 9.17 -6.76 12.49
CA LEU A 76 8.98 -7.36 11.18
C LEU A 76 10.35 -7.61 10.55
N ALA A 77 10.61 -8.85 10.14
CA ALA A 77 11.89 -9.23 9.55
C ALA A 77 12.05 -8.62 8.15
N ARG A 78 13.27 -8.18 7.82
CA ARG A 78 13.58 -7.65 6.48
C ARG A 78 13.24 -8.62 5.36
N SER A 79 13.50 -9.91 5.54
CA SER A 79 13.20 -10.95 4.55
C SER A 79 11.71 -11.03 4.22
N GLU A 80 10.85 -10.87 5.23
CA GLU A 80 9.40 -10.85 5.06
C GLU A 80 8.97 -9.60 4.26
N ILE A 81 9.52 -8.43 4.60
CA ILE A 81 9.24 -7.18 3.88
C ILE A 81 9.65 -7.30 2.41
N LEU A 82 10.87 -7.75 2.14
CA LEU A 82 11.36 -7.93 0.77
C LEU A 82 10.55 -8.96 -0.02
N SER A 83 10.13 -10.05 0.62
CA SER A 83 9.27 -11.04 -0.04
C SER A 83 7.93 -10.43 -0.42
N ILE A 84 7.29 -9.67 0.48
CA ILE A 84 5.99 -9.04 0.21
C ILE A 84 6.10 -8.01 -0.92
N LEU A 85 7.08 -7.10 -0.83
CA LEU A 85 7.28 -6.05 -1.82
C LEU A 85 7.71 -6.63 -3.18
N GLY A 86 8.56 -7.66 -3.18
CA GLY A 86 8.99 -8.35 -4.40
C GLY A 86 7.83 -9.06 -5.11
N ASP A 87 6.96 -9.75 -4.36
CA ASP A 87 5.80 -10.42 -4.94
C ASP A 87 4.75 -9.42 -5.47
N LEU A 88 4.60 -8.26 -4.83
CA LEU A 88 3.75 -7.18 -5.34
C LEU A 88 4.32 -6.47 -6.56
N ALA A 89 5.65 -6.37 -6.66
CA ALA A 89 6.31 -5.72 -7.79
C ALA A 89 6.12 -6.48 -9.11
N LYS A 90 5.79 -7.77 -9.06
CA LYS A 90 5.46 -8.59 -10.24
C LYS A 90 4.23 -8.00 -10.95
N GLY A 91 4.46 -7.32 -12.07
CA GLY A 91 3.41 -6.66 -12.86
C GLY A 91 2.97 -5.28 -12.33
N ALA A 92 3.63 -4.75 -11.29
CA ALA A 92 3.38 -3.38 -10.84
C ALA A 92 4.10 -2.37 -11.75
N ARG A 93 3.54 -1.16 -11.82
CA ARG A 93 4.19 -0.02 -12.52
C ARG A 93 5.26 0.67 -11.67
N ILE A 94 5.35 0.31 -10.39
CA ILE A 94 6.23 0.94 -9.42
C ILE A 94 7.27 -0.07 -8.96
N GLU A 95 8.53 0.32 -9.05
CA GLU A 95 9.67 -0.42 -8.49
C GLU A 95 9.97 0.11 -7.09
N ILE A 96 10.08 -0.77 -6.09
CA ILE A 96 10.33 -0.38 -4.70
C ILE A 96 11.67 -0.96 -4.24
N GLU A 97 12.59 -0.09 -3.85
CA GLU A 97 13.86 -0.44 -3.21
C GLU A 97 13.76 -0.22 -1.70
N TRP A 98 13.98 -1.28 -0.92
CA TRP A 98 13.97 -1.24 0.54
C TRP A 98 15.40 -1.37 1.11
N GLN A 99 15.92 -0.27 1.64
CA GLN A 99 17.29 -0.19 2.16
C GLN A 99 17.48 -0.60 3.63
N PRO A 100 16.52 -0.42 4.57
CA PRO A 100 16.72 -0.83 5.96
C PRO A 100 17.21 -2.28 6.03
N SER A 101 18.34 -2.49 6.71
CA SER A 101 19.09 -3.76 6.68
C SER A 101 18.63 -4.77 7.74
N GLY A 102 18.03 -4.29 8.83
CA GLY A 102 17.56 -5.09 9.97
C GLY A 102 16.06 -5.33 10.00
N ALA A 103 15.63 -6.06 11.03
CA ALA A 103 14.23 -6.08 11.41
C ALA A 103 13.83 -4.68 11.93
N VAL A 104 12.59 -4.29 11.65
CA VAL A 104 12.07 -2.97 12.02
C VAL A 104 10.86 -3.12 12.93
N ALA A 105 10.51 -2.08 13.69
CA ALA A 105 9.32 -2.12 14.52
C ALA A 105 8.08 -2.34 13.65
N ARG A 106 7.19 -3.23 14.07
CA ARG A 106 6.00 -3.62 13.30
C ARG A 106 5.08 -2.43 13.01
N ALA A 107 5.03 -1.47 13.92
CA ALA A 107 4.23 -0.25 13.78
C ALA A 107 4.88 0.76 12.79
N GLU A 108 6.21 0.84 12.73
CA GLU A 108 6.91 1.63 11.72
C GLU A 108 6.75 1.02 10.32
N ALA A 109 6.86 -0.32 10.20
CA ALA A 109 6.58 -1.02 8.94
C ALA A 109 5.13 -0.81 8.48
N LYS A 110 4.16 -0.82 9.40
CA LYS A 110 2.75 -0.50 9.12
C LYS A 110 2.64 0.88 8.45
N LEU A 111 3.23 1.90 9.08
CA LEU A 111 3.20 3.26 8.56
C LEU A 111 3.91 3.37 7.21
N ALA A 112 5.10 2.77 7.06
CA ALA A 112 5.81 2.74 5.78
C ALA A 112 4.97 2.12 4.66
N PHE A 113 4.27 1.02 4.93
CA PHE A 113 3.39 0.36 3.94
C PHE A 113 2.18 1.23 3.57
N LEU A 114 1.56 1.91 4.53
CA LEU A 114 0.48 2.86 4.25
C LEU A 114 0.97 4.05 3.40
N LEU A 115 2.17 4.55 3.67
CA LEU A 115 2.79 5.61 2.89
C LEU A 115 3.20 5.17 1.49
N LEU A 116 3.60 3.91 1.30
CA LEU A 116 3.82 3.33 -0.03
C LEU A 116 2.54 3.35 -0.88
N GLN A 117 1.36 3.09 -0.29
CA GLN A 117 0.08 3.24 -1.00
C GLN A 117 -0.21 4.71 -1.35
N CYS A 118 0.10 5.66 -0.45
CA CYS A 118 -0.04 7.09 -0.73
C CYS A 118 0.81 7.51 -1.94
N VAL A 119 2.05 7.00 -2.00
CA VAL A 119 2.97 7.22 -3.13
C VAL A 119 2.43 6.57 -4.40
N GLU A 120 1.89 5.35 -4.33
CA GLU A 120 1.26 4.68 -5.48
C GLU A 120 0.11 5.50 -6.07
N THR A 121 -0.75 6.08 -5.22
CA THR A 121 -1.81 6.99 -5.68
C THR A 121 -1.29 8.22 -6.42
N ALA A 122 -0.11 8.72 -6.04
CA ALA A 122 0.53 9.85 -6.71
C ALA A 122 1.27 9.47 -7.99
N LEU A 123 1.59 8.18 -8.18
CA LEU A 123 2.33 7.66 -9.33
C LEU A 123 1.52 6.66 -10.16
N PRO A 124 0.32 7.03 -10.68
CA PRO A 124 -0.53 6.10 -11.42
C PRO A 124 0.11 5.62 -12.75
N TRP A 125 1.10 6.36 -13.25
CA TRP A 125 1.86 6.04 -14.47
C TRP A 125 3.15 5.24 -14.19
N GLY A 126 3.41 4.89 -12.93
CA GLY A 126 4.62 4.19 -12.52
C GLY A 126 5.73 5.11 -12.05
N GLY A 127 6.83 4.49 -11.61
CA GLY A 127 7.98 5.20 -11.07
C GLY A 127 8.87 4.31 -10.21
N ARG A 128 9.83 4.93 -9.54
CA ARG A 128 10.75 4.26 -8.61
C ARG A 128 10.62 4.85 -7.23
N VAL A 129 10.57 4.00 -6.22
CA VAL A 129 10.44 4.37 -4.82
C VAL A 129 11.62 3.81 -4.05
N LEU A 130 12.29 4.68 -3.31
CA LEU A 130 13.35 4.34 -2.39
C LEU A 130 12.85 4.52 -0.96
N VAL A 131 12.90 3.45 -0.17
CA VAL A 131 12.64 3.49 1.27
C VAL A 131 13.97 3.33 1.99
N SER A 132 14.30 4.32 2.82
CA SER A 132 15.53 4.34 3.62
C SER A 132 15.23 4.79 5.05
N GLN A 133 16.16 4.48 5.95
CA GLN A 133 16.09 4.89 7.34
C GLN A 133 17.48 5.39 7.73
N THR A 134 17.55 6.63 8.22
CA THR A 134 18.77 7.23 8.76
C THR A 134 18.53 7.52 10.22
N ASP A 135 19.32 6.91 11.09
CA ASP A 135 19.10 6.88 12.54
C ASP A 135 17.68 6.38 12.89
N ALA A 136 16.83 7.25 13.43
CA ALA A 136 15.44 6.95 13.76
C ALA A 136 14.44 7.60 12.79
N CYS A 137 14.91 8.24 11.71
CA CYS A 137 14.08 8.94 10.74
C CYS A 137 13.88 8.07 9.49
N TRP A 138 12.62 7.90 9.10
CA TRP A 138 12.26 7.20 7.87
C TRP A 138 12.17 8.18 6.71
N HIS A 139 12.60 7.73 5.53
CA HIS A 139 12.55 8.50 4.29
C HIS A 139 11.98 7.64 3.16
N ILE A 140 10.95 8.14 2.47
CA ILE A 140 10.38 7.54 1.27
C ILE A 140 10.50 8.55 0.14
N HIS A 141 11.32 8.23 -0.85
CA HIS A 141 11.63 9.11 -1.97
C HIS A 141 11.16 8.44 -3.25
N ALA A 142 10.26 9.07 -3.99
CA ALA A 142 9.74 8.55 -5.24
C ALA A 142 10.03 9.47 -6.41
N ARG A 143 10.35 8.88 -7.56
CA ARG A 143 10.61 9.59 -8.83
C ARG A 143 9.80 8.98 -9.97
N ALA A 144 9.27 9.83 -10.83
CA ALA A 144 8.53 9.46 -12.04
C ALA A 144 8.60 10.58 -13.08
N ASP A 145 8.12 10.31 -14.29
CA ASP A 145 8.02 11.32 -15.36
C ASP A 145 7.05 12.45 -15.00
N ARG A 146 6.00 12.13 -14.23
CA ARG A 146 5.02 13.09 -13.69
C ARG A 146 4.31 12.50 -12.48
N THR A 147 3.73 13.37 -11.66
CA THR A 147 2.89 12.98 -10.50
C THR A 147 1.44 13.39 -10.71
N LYS A 148 0.50 12.62 -10.16
CA LYS A 148 -0.92 13.03 -10.08
C LYS A 148 -1.05 14.21 -9.11
N ASP A 149 -1.67 15.29 -9.57
CA ASP A 149 -2.02 16.42 -8.70
C ASP A 149 -3.20 16.05 -7.79
N ALA A 150 -2.98 16.04 -6.48
CA ALA A 150 -3.96 15.63 -5.47
C ALA A 150 -3.70 16.32 -4.12
N PRO A 151 -3.70 17.67 -4.07
CA PRO A 151 -3.25 18.43 -2.91
C PRO A 151 -4.07 18.13 -1.64
N GLU A 152 -5.37 17.85 -1.81
CA GLU A 152 -6.27 17.52 -0.71
C GLU A 152 -5.92 16.19 -0.01
N LEU A 153 -5.43 15.19 -0.74
CA LEU A 153 -4.99 13.92 -0.15
C LEU A 153 -3.72 14.10 0.69
N TRP A 154 -2.79 14.91 0.21
CA TRP A 154 -1.58 15.26 0.96
C TRP A 154 -1.87 16.16 2.15
N ARG A 155 -2.88 17.02 2.06
CA ARG A 155 -3.39 17.83 3.17
C ARG A 155 -4.01 16.94 4.25
N LEU A 156 -4.79 15.93 3.84
CA LEU A 156 -5.35 14.90 4.71
C LEU A 156 -4.25 14.07 5.40
N LEU A 157 -3.21 13.64 4.69
CA LEU A 157 -2.07 12.90 5.27
C LEU A 157 -1.42 13.64 6.45
N ARG A 158 -1.34 14.97 6.31
CA ARG A 158 -0.77 15.87 7.32
C ARG A 158 -1.74 16.21 8.45
N GLY A 159 -2.94 15.61 8.47
CA GLY A 159 -3.90 15.75 9.56
C GLY A 159 -4.86 16.93 9.43
N ALA A 160 -4.95 17.56 8.27
CA ALA A 160 -5.96 18.59 8.09
C ALA A 160 -7.36 17.99 8.07
N GLU A 161 -8.34 18.73 8.59
CA GLU A 161 -9.74 18.37 8.41
C GLU A 161 -10.07 18.35 6.92
N ALA A 162 -10.50 17.18 6.45
CA ALA A 162 -10.97 17.01 5.09
C ALA A 162 -12.26 17.81 4.96
N ALA A 163 -12.32 18.72 3.98
CA ALA A 163 -13.55 19.44 3.65
C ALA A 163 -14.56 18.51 2.93
N GLU A 164 -14.08 17.38 2.41
CA GLU A 164 -14.84 16.41 1.62
C GLU A 164 -14.80 15.00 2.23
N THR A 165 -15.76 14.17 1.82
CA THR A 165 -15.80 12.74 2.13
C THR A 165 -14.69 11.99 1.40
N ILE A 166 -13.88 11.23 2.14
CA ILE A 166 -12.81 10.40 1.59
C ILE A 166 -13.40 9.18 0.88
N SER A 167 -12.89 8.85 -0.30
CA SER A 167 -13.24 7.63 -1.03
C SER A 167 -12.57 6.39 -0.40
N SER A 168 -13.09 5.18 -0.66
CA SER A 168 -12.39 3.95 -0.26
C SER A 168 -11.02 3.81 -0.95
N ALA A 169 -10.87 4.37 -2.16
CA ALA A 169 -9.60 4.38 -2.87
C ALA A 169 -8.54 5.22 -2.15
N ASP A 170 -8.93 6.22 -1.36
CA ASP A 170 -7.99 7.15 -0.71
C ASP A 170 -7.91 6.98 0.82
N VAL A 171 -8.62 5.98 1.38
CA VAL A 171 -8.70 5.73 2.84
C VAL A 171 -7.32 5.59 3.51
N HIS A 172 -6.34 5.08 2.79
CA HIS A 172 -4.99 4.84 3.27
C HIS A 172 -4.24 6.13 3.67
N PHE A 173 -4.61 7.30 3.13
CA PHE A 173 -4.07 8.60 3.58
C PHE A 173 -4.49 8.93 5.02
N ALA A 174 -5.77 8.69 5.35
CA ALA A 174 -6.26 8.88 6.72
C ALA A 174 -5.66 7.85 7.68
N LEU A 175 -5.58 6.59 7.26
CA LEU A 175 -4.98 5.52 8.06
C LEU A 175 -3.49 5.75 8.33
N ALA A 176 -2.74 6.29 7.34
CA ALA A 176 -1.34 6.66 7.52
C ALA A 176 -1.19 7.75 8.59
N HIS A 177 -2.05 8.79 8.53
CA HIS A 177 -2.08 9.84 9.55
C HIS A 177 -2.32 9.27 10.96
N GLU A 178 -3.34 8.43 11.13
CA GLU A 178 -3.65 7.78 12.41
C GLU A 178 -2.51 6.86 12.89
N ALA A 179 -1.90 6.09 11.98
CA ALA A 179 -0.79 5.21 12.31
C ALA A 179 0.43 5.99 12.80
N ALA A 180 0.74 7.14 12.19
CA ALA A 180 1.81 8.03 12.65
C ALA A 180 1.53 8.61 14.04
N ALA A 181 0.30 9.07 14.28
CA ALA A 181 -0.11 9.58 15.60
C ALA A 181 0.01 8.49 16.69
N GLN A 182 -0.37 7.24 16.39
CA GLN A 182 -0.27 6.10 17.32
C GLN A 182 1.16 5.79 17.76
N ILE A 183 2.16 6.04 16.91
CA ILE A 183 3.58 5.85 17.24
C ILE A 183 4.30 7.15 17.63
N GLY A 184 3.56 8.24 17.83
CA GLY A 184 4.12 9.55 18.22
C GLY A 184 4.99 10.21 17.15
N ARG A 185 4.75 9.91 15.86
CA ARG A 185 5.47 10.51 14.73
C ARG A 185 4.62 11.54 14.00
N THR A 186 5.29 12.43 13.27
CA THR A 186 4.64 13.42 12.40
C THR A 186 5.10 13.22 10.98
N ILE A 187 4.15 13.07 10.05
CA ILE A 187 4.46 12.90 8.63
C ILE A 187 4.75 14.27 8.01
N ARG A 188 5.92 14.40 7.36
CA ARG A 188 6.24 15.50 6.46
C ARG A 188 6.21 14.96 5.04
N ALA A 189 5.51 15.65 4.14
CA ALA A 189 5.39 15.25 2.75
C ALA A 189 5.51 16.46 1.83
N GLU A 190 6.41 16.36 0.85
CA GLU A 190 6.62 17.32 -0.23
C GLU A 190 6.39 16.62 -1.56
N VAL A 191 5.59 17.25 -2.42
CA VAL A 191 5.18 16.68 -3.70
C VAL A 191 5.39 17.77 -4.74
N THR A 192 6.16 17.44 -5.76
CA THR A 192 6.38 18.26 -6.94
C THR A 192 6.08 17.43 -8.18
N ASP A 193 5.99 18.06 -9.34
CA ASP A 193 5.87 17.27 -10.57
C ASP A 193 7.09 16.34 -10.73
N GLY A 194 6.82 15.05 -10.89
CA GLY A 194 7.82 13.99 -11.02
C GLY A 194 8.51 13.53 -9.72
N SER A 195 8.17 14.08 -8.54
CA SER A 195 8.82 13.67 -7.27
C SER A 195 7.90 13.72 -6.05
N VAL A 196 8.02 12.71 -5.18
CA VAL A 196 7.37 12.65 -3.87
C VAL A 196 8.42 12.37 -2.81
N GLN A 197 8.47 13.16 -1.75
CA GLN A 197 9.37 12.97 -0.62
C GLN A 197 8.57 12.95 0.68
N ILE A 198 8.72 11.88 1.46
CA ILE A 198 8.03 11.70 2.73
C ILE A 198 9.06 11.38 3.83
N SER A 199 8.88 11.95 5.02
CA SER A 199 9.63 11.57 6.23
C SER A 199 8.75 11.52 7.48
N PHE A 200 9.15 10.68 8.45
CA PHE A 200 8.48 10.52 9.75
C PHE A 200 9.41 9.95 10.83
#